data_AF-J9FFE9-F1
#
_entry.id   AF-J9FFE9-F1
#
_cell.length_a   1.000
_cell.length_b   1.000
_cell.length_c   1.000
_cell.angle_alpha   90.00
_cell.angle_beta   90.00
_cell.angle_gamma   90.00
#
_symmetry.space_group_name_H-M   'P 1'
#
loop_
_entity.id
_entity.type
_entity.pdbx_description
1 polymer ?
#
loop_
_entity_poly.entity_id
_entity_poly.type
_entity_poly.pdbx_seq_one_letter_code
_entity_poly.pdbx_strand_id
1 'polypeptide(L)'
;EQIAQYKAEGRKPTVRFRVPADQQILVRDLVRGDVVFDSNNIGDFVIVKSDGIPTYNYAVVIDDALMHITHVIRAEEHLSNTPRQCLVYDALGFEKPVFGHISLILGKDHTKMSKRHGATSVDQYRQLGYLPEAINNFLALLGWAPNSEQEIFSMEELIKEFSMDRVAKNPAVFDIDKLNWINQHYM
;
A
#
# COMPACT_ATOMS: atom_id res chain seq x y z
N GLU A 1 -24.37 -33.15 -11.35
CA GLU A 1 -25.74 -32.79 -11.79
C GLU A 1 -26.06 -31.30 -11.57
N GLN A 2 -25.91 -30.76 -10.36
CA GLN A 2 -26.21 -29.34 -10.06
C GLN A 2 -25.42 -28.28 -10.87
N ILE A 3 -24.14 -28.54 -11.19
CA ILE A 3 -23.34 -27.63 -12.05
C ILE A 3 -23.91 -27.55 -13.47
N ALA A 4 -24.35 -28.68 -14.03
CA ALA A 4 -24.91 -28.74 -15.37
C ALA A 4 -26.24 -27.98 -15.45
N GLN A 5 -27.07 -28.11 -14.42
CA GLN A 5 -28.31 -27.34 -14.27
C GLN A 5 -28.03 -25.82 -14.23
N TYR A 6 -27.12 -25.36 -13.38
CA TYR A 6 -26.80 -23.92 -13.31
C TYR A 6 -26.23 -23.36 -14.61
N LYS A 7 -25.46 -24.16 -15.36
CA LYS A 7 -25.02 -23.79 -16.70
C LYS A 7 -26.18 -23.69 -17.69
N ALA A 8 -27.13 -24.63 -17.65
CA ALA A 8 -28.33 -24.60 -18.49
C ALA A 8 -29.25 -23.40 -18.18
N GLU A 9 -29.29 -22.94 -16.93
CA GLU A 9 -29.97 -21.71 -16.49
C GLU A 9 -29.23 -20.42 -16.90
N GLY A 10 -28.07 -20.50 -17.58
CA GLY A 10 -27.29 -19.35 -18.01
C GLY A 10 -26.54 -18.63 -16.86
N ARG A 11 -26.44 -19.25 -15.68
CA ARG A 11 -25.74 -18.65 -14.53
C ARG A 11 -24.24 -18.60 -14.81
N LYS A 12 -23.64 -17.43 -14.66
CA LYS A 12 -22.19 -17.23 -14.78
C LYS A 12 -21.54 -17.35 -13.39
N PRO A 13 -20.69 -18.36 -13.14
CA PRO A 13 -20.04 -18.50 -11.85
C PRO A 13 -18.91 -17.47 -11.69
N THR A 14 -18.48 -17.26 -10.45
CA THR A 14 -17.20 -16.63 -10.15
C THR A 14 -16.11 -17.71 -10.12
N VAL A 15 -14.86 -17.31 -10.35
CA VAL A 15 -13.70 -18.16 -10.07
C VAL A 15 -13.16 -17.76 -8.70
N ARG A 16 -12.95 -18.75 -7.84
CA ARG A 16 -12.40 -18.56 -6.49
C ARG A 16 -11.05 -19.25 -6.36
N PHE A 17 -10.16 -18.62 -5.61
CA PHE A 17 -8.93 -19.25 -5.16
C PHE A 17 -9.26 -20.20 -4.02
N ARG A 18 -8.79 -21.45 -4.13
CA ARG A 18 -8.94 -22.43 -3.06
C ARG A 18 -7.77 -22.28 -2.10
N VAL A 19 -8.02 -21.74 -0.91
CA VAL A 19 -6.98 -21.53 0.10
C VAL A 19 -6.59 -22.88 0.71
N PRO A 20 -5.29 -23.25 0.74
CA PRO A 20 -4.84 -24.42 1.47
C PRO A 20 -5.12 -24.29 2.97
N ALA A 21 -5.68 -25.33 3.58
CA ALA A 21 -5.92 -25.37 5.02
C ALA A 21 -4.62 -25.57 5.81
N ASP A 22 -4.64 -25.13 7.07
CA ASP A 22 -3.59 -25.39 8.07
C ASP A 22 -2.19 -24.91 7.67
N GLN A 23 -2.10 -23.76 7.00
CA GLN A 23 -0.85 -23.14 6.61
C GLN A 23 -0.61 -21.81 7.34
N GLN A 24 0.65 -21.55 7.65
CA GLN A 24 1.12 -20.26 8.12
C GLN A 24 1.77 -19.50 6.96
N ILE A 25 1.21 -18.34 6.63
CA ILE A 25 1.68 -17.48 5.55
C ILE A 25 2.54 -16.39 6.17
N LEU A 26 3.85 -16.54 6.05
CA LEU A 26 4.81 -15.53 6.50
C LEU A 26 4.94 -14.42 5.46
N VAL A 27 4.63 -13.20 5.86
CA VAL A 27 4.90 -11.97 5.11
C VAL A 27 6.07 -11.27 5.77
N ARG A 28 7.20 -11.18 5.06
CA ARG A 28 8.36 -10.38 5.48
C ARG A 28 8.17 -8.97 4.96
N ASP A 29 7.95 -8.02 5.87
CA ASP A 29 7.70 -6.62 5.53
C ASP A 29 8.83 -5.71 5.99
N LEU A 30 9.29 -4.81 5.12
CA LEU A 30 10.35 -3.85 5.42
C LEU A 30 10.03 -2.90 6.57
N VAL A 31 8.75 -2.59 6.78
CA VAL A 31 8.31 -1.66 7.84
C VAL A 31 7.71 -2.42 9.01
N ARG A 32 6.85 -3.41 8.76
CA ARG A 32 6.11 -4.16 9.79
C ARG A 32 6.92 -5.31 10.39
N GLY A 33 8.00 -5.74 9.75
CA GLY A 33 8.76 -6.93 10.11
C GLY A 33 8.05 -8.21 9.68
N ASP A 34 8.34 -9.30 10.36
CA ASP A 34 7.71 -10.60 10.09
C ASP A 34 6.28 -10.62 10.64
N VAL A 35 5.30 -10.77 9.72
CA VAL A 35 3.88 -10.90 10.05
C VAL A 35 3.39 -12.25 9.56
N VAL A 36 2.81 -13.03 10.46
CA VAL A 36 2.34 -14.39 10.16
C VAL A 36 0.81 -14.41 10.14
N PHE A 37 0.25 -14.98 9.07
CA PHE A 37 -1.19 -15.13 8.87
C PHE A 37 -1.58 -16.61 8.80
N ASP A 38 -2.65 -16.97 9.50
CA ASP A 38 -3.24 -18.30 9.42
C ASP A 38 -4.17 -18.40 8.20
N SER A 39 -3.90 -19.36 7.31
CA SER A 39 -4.68 -19.58 6.09
C SER A 39 -6.15 -19.92 6.37
N ASN A 40 -6.45 -20.51 7.53
CA ASN A 40 -7.80 -20.85 7.95
C ASN A 40 -8.70 -19.60 8.16
N ASN A 41 -8.10 -18.42 8.35
CA ASN A 41 -8.83 -17.16 8.53
C ASN A 41 -9.09 -16.38 7.22
N ILE A 42 -8.59 -16.86 6.08
CA ILE A 42 -8.66 -16.11 4.81
C ILE A 42 -9.92 -16.43 4.01
N GLY A 43 -10.29 -17.71 3.96
CA GLY A 43 -11.39 -18.27 3.17
C GLY A 43 -11.17 -18.20 1.65
N ASP A 44 -11.91 -19.03 0.90
CA ASP A 44 -11.83 -19.08 -0.56
C ASP A 44 -12.36 -17.78 -1.19
N PHE A 45 -11.43 -16.93 -1.62
CA PHE A 45 -11.74 -15.60 -2.13
C PHE A 45 -11.95 -15.61 -3.65
N VAL A 46 -12.79 -14.69 -4.15
CA VAL A 46 -13.02 -14.53 -5.60
C VAL A 46 -11.76 -13.96 -6.25
N ILE A 47 -11.31 -14.58 -7.34
CA ILE A 47 -10.21 -14.09 -8.19
C ILE A 47 -10.71 -13.54 -9.52
N VAL A 48 -11.80 -14.07 -10.06
CA VAL A 48 -12.48 -13.54 -11.26
C VAL A 48 -13.98 -13.48 -11.01
N LYS A 49 -14.57 -12.31 -11.24
CA LYS A 49 -16.01 -12.09 -11.10
C LYS A 49 -16.80 -12.77 -12.22
N SER A 50 -18.12 -12.87 -12.07
CA SER A 50 -19.01 -13.48 -13.07
C SER A 50 -19.09 -12.72 -14.39
N ASP A 51 -18.65 -11.46 -14.40
CA ASP A 51 -18.50 -10.61 -15.59
C ASP A 51 -17.15 -10.82 -16.30
N GLY A 52 -16.28 -11.69 -15.78
CA GLY A 52 -14.95 -11.98 -16.34
C GLY A 52 -13.85 -11.02 -15.88
N ILE A 53 -14.17 -9.99 -15.08
CA ILE A 53 -13.18 -9.02 -14.61
C ILE A 53 -12.40 -9.62 -13.42
N PRO A 54 -11.05 -9.64 -13.47
CA PRO A 54 -10.24 -10.11 -12.36
C PRO A 54 -10.35 -9.16 -11.16
N THR A 55 -10.24 -9.72 -9.96
CA THR A 55 -10.20 -8.93 -8.72
C THR A 55 -8.79 -8.43 -8.43
N TYR A 56 -8.69 -7.40 -7.61
CA TYR A 56 -7.43 -6.76 -7.23
C TYR A 56 -6.33 -7.75 -6.82
N ASN A 57 -6.61 -8.68 -5.90
CA ASN A 57 -5.61 -9.62 -5.36
C ASN A 57 -5.09 -10.63 -6.39
N TYR A 58 -5.80 -10.81 -7.50
CA TYR A 58 -5.37 -11.67 -8.60
C TYR A 58 -4.66 -10.85 -9.69
N ALA A 59 -5.26 -9.75 -10.14
CA ALA A 59 -4.71 -8.89 -11.18
C ALA A 59 -3.33 -8.33 -10.79
N VAL A 60 -3.22 -7.77 -9.57
CA VAL A 60 -1.98 -7.11 -9.13
C VAL A 60 -0.79 -8.08 -9.08
N VAL A 61 -1.02 -9.34 -8.70
CA VAL A 61 0.06 -10.35 -8.63
C VAL A 61 0.59 -10.68 -10.02
N ILE A 62 -0.31 -10.78 -11.00
CA ILE A 62 0.07 -11.04 -12.39
C ILE A 62 0.80 -9.82 -12.96
N ASP A 63 0.25 -8.62 -12.76
CA ASP A 63 0.85 -7.39 -13.27
C ASP A 63 2.23 -7.14 -12.65
N ASP A 64 2.37 -7.26 -11.32
CA ASP A 64 3.64 -7.13 -10.62
C ASP A 64 4.69 -8.13 -11.15
N ALA A 65 4.31 -9.40 -11.33
CA ALA A 65 5.22 -10.44 -11.82
C ALA A 65 5.65 -10.19 -13.27
N LEU A 66 4.70 -9.85 -14.15
CA LEU A 66 4.97 -9.60 -15.57
C LEU A 66 5.69 -8.27 -15.83
N MET A 67 5.53 -7.29 -14.93
CA MET A 67 6.27 -6.02 -14.96
C MET A 67 7.59 -6.09 -14.18
N HIS A 68 7.96 -7.26 -13.65
CA HIS A 68 9.21 -7.48 -12.91
C HIS A 68 9.36 -6.57 -11.68
N ILE A 69 8.27 -6.32 -10.97
CA ILE A 69 8.29 -5.55 -9.73
C ILE A 69 9.04 -6.35 -8.66
N THR A 70 10.08 -5.73 -8.09
CA THR A 70 10.92 -6.36 -7.05
C THR A 70 10.53 -5.92 -5.64
N HIS A 71 9.97 -4.71 -5.50
CA HIS A 71 9.58 -4.10 -4.24
C HIS A 71 8.19 -3.49 -4.36
N VAL A 72 7.25 -3.95 -3.55
CA VAL A 72 5.90 -3.41 -3.46
C VAL A 72 5.80 -2.57 -2.19
N ILE A 73 5.89 -1.24 -2.37
CA ILE A 73 5.76 -0.26 -1.29
C ILE A 73 4.39 0.41 -1.38
N ARG A 74 3.56 0.27 -0.35
CA ARG A 74 2.17 0.75 -0.35
C ARG A 74 1.64 1.04 1.04
N ALA A 75 0.47 1.66 1.14
CA ALA A 75 -0.15 1.97 2.43
C ALA A 75 -0.50 0.70 3.23
N GLU A 76 -0.40 0.78 4.55
CA GLU A 76 -0.61 -0.35 5.48
C GLU A 76 -2.01 -0.96 5.44
N GLU A 77 -3.00 -0.24 4.92
CA GLU A 77 -4.34 -0.77 4.69
C GLU A 77 -4.34 -2.00 3.76
N HIS A 78 -3.31 -2.13 2.93
CA HIS A 78 -3.13 -3.30 2.07
C HIS A 78 -2.40 -4.48 2.72
N LEU A 79 -1.93 -4.36 3.98
CA LEU A 79 -1.21 -5.44 4.65
C LEU A 79 -2.06 -6.73 4.72
N SER A 80 -3.35 -6.58 5.00
CA SER A 80 -4.31 -7.70 5.07
C SER A 80 -4.62 -8.36 3.72
N ASN A 81 -4.24 -7.73 2.59
CA ASN A 81 -4.35 -8.30 1.26
C ASN A 81 -3.12 -9.16 0.90
N THR A 82 -1.97 -8.84 1.47
CA THR A 82 -0.69 -9.49 1.18
C THR A 82 -0.72 -11.02 1.34
N PRO A 83 -1.30 -11.64 2.39
CA PRO A 83 -1.32 -13.10 2.46
C PRO A 83 -2.11 -13.75 1.31
N ARG A 84 -3.19 -13.12 0.83
CA ARG A 84 -3.93 -13.60 -0.37
C ARG A 84 -3.05 -13.53 -1.61
N GLN A 85 -2.32 -12.44 -1.76
CA GLN A 85 -1.42 -12.24 -2.90
C GLN A 85 -0.26 -13.23 -2.86
N CYS A 86 0.35 -13.47 -1.69
CA CYS A 86 1.40 -14.49 -1.51
C CYS A 86 0.94 -15.88 -1.96
N LEU A 87 -0.28 -16.28 -1.59
CA LEU A 87 -0.85 -17.55 -2.03
C LEU A 87 -1.02 -17.62 -3.56
N VAL A 88 -1.39 -16.51 -4.21
CA VAL A 88 -1.50 -16.44 -5.67
C VAL A 88 -0.12 -16.52 -6.32
N TYR A 89 0.89 -15.81 -5.80
CA TYR A 89 2.29 -15.93 -6.25
C TYR A 89 2.75 -17.39 -6.20
N ASP A 90 2.52 -18.06 -5.06
CA ASP A 90 2.87 -19.48 -4.87
C ASP A 90 2.16 -20.40 -5.85
N ALA A 91 0.85 -20.22 -6.04
CA ALA A 91 0.08 -21.07 -6.93
C ALA A 91 0.46 -20.90 -8.41
N LEU A 92 0.91 -19.72 -8.81
CA LEU A 92 1.37 -19.42 -10.17
C LEU A 92 2.87 -19.69 -10.38
N GLY A 93 3.61 -20.02 -9.31
CA GLY A 93 5.05 -20.27 -9.37
C GLY A 93 5.88 -19.01 -9.60
N PHE A 94 5.35 -17.83 -9.24
CA PHE A 94 6.07 -16.57 -9.34
C PHE A 94 6.90 -16.29 -8.08
N GLU A 95 8.03 -15.62 -8.26
CA GLU A 95 8.79 -15.08 -7.14
C GLU A 95 8.02 -13.94 -6.48
N LYS A 96 7.97 -13.93 -5.14
CA LYS A 96 7.30 -12.87 -4.39
C LYS A 96 8.22 -11.65 -4.31
N PRO A 97 7.71 -10.44 -4.57
CA PRO A 97 8.49 -9.23 -4.31
C PRO A 97 8.70 -9.04 -2.81
N VAL A 98 9.62 -8.16 -2.47
CA VAL A 98 9.75 -7.61 -1.12
C VAL A 98 8.58 -6.67 -0.86
N PHE A 99 7.94 -6.78 0.30
CA PHE A 99 6.83 -5.90 0.68
C PHE A 99 7.28 -4.84 1.68
N GLY A 100 6.72 -3.63 1.58
CA GLY A 100 6.85 -2.58 2.59
C GLY A 100 5.54 -1.83 2.77
N HIS A 101 4.99 -1.87 3.98
CA HIS A 101 3.69 -1.25 4.28
C HIS A 101 3.85 0.03 5.09
N ILE A 102 3.72 1.18 4.43
CA ILE A 102 3.87 2.52 5.01
C ILE A 102 2.67 2.84 5.90
N SER A 103 2.94 3.37 7.09
CA SER A 103 1.94 3.74 8.09
C SER A 103 0.97 4.81 7.59
N LEU A 104 -0.24 4.81 8.15
CA LEU A 104 -1.26 5.82 7.84
C LEU A 104 -0.79 7.23 8.22
N ILE A 105 -1.26 8.18 7.43
CA ILE A 105 -1.21 9.59 7.79
C ILE A 105 -2.48 9.92 8.58
N LEU A 106 -2.31 10.56 9.73
CA LEU A 106 -3.38 10.99 10.62
C LEU A 106 -3.63 12.49 10.47
N GLY A 107 -4.87 12.92 10.73
CA GLY A 107 -5.19 14.33 10.95
C GLY A 107 -4.69 14.82 12.32
N LYS A 108 -4.83 16.13 12.58
CA LYS A 108 -4.53 16.74 13.90
C LYS A 108 -5.35 16.14 15.05
N ASP A 109 -6.49 15.53 14.75
CA ASP A 109 -7.35 14.80 15.68
C ASP A 109 -6.90 13.36 15.93
N HIS A 110 -5.75 12.94 15.39
CA HIS A 110 -5.21 11.58 15.43
C HIS A 110 -6.11 10.51 14.77
N THR A 111 -7.10 10.91 13.96
CA THR A 111 -7.88 9.97 13.15
C THR A 111 -7.30 9.83 11.76
N LYS A 112 -7.66 8.75 11.04
CA LYS A 112 -7.18 8.53 9.66
C LYS A 112 -7.51 9.76 8.82
N MET A 113 -6.50 10.31 8.16
CA MET A 113 -6.68 11.43 7.25
C MET A 113 -7.71 11.07 6.17
N SER A 114 -8.61 12.00 5.91
CA SER A 114 -9.70 11.85 4.97
C SER A 114 -10.06 13.21 4.40
N LYS A 115 -10.86 13.23 3.32
CA LYS A 115 -11.32 14.46 2.65
C LYS A 115 -12.05 15.45 3.55
N ARG A 116 -12.42 15.05 4.78
CA ARG A 116 -13.08 15.92 5.78
C ARG A 116 -12.10 16.82 6.54
N HIS A 117 -10.79 16.57 6.46
CA HIS A 117 -9.76 17.23 7.27
C HIS A 117 -9.07 18.43 6.57
N GLY A 118 -9.58 18.92 5.44
CA GLY A 118 -9.05 20.11 4.74
C GLY A 118 -8.66 19.86 3.29
N ALA A 119 -7.67 20.60 2.78
CA ALA A 119 -7.15 20.40 1.44
C ALA A 119 -6.48 19.02 1.33
N THR A 120 -7.17 18.07 0.69
CA THR A 120 -6.66 16.70 0.53
C THR A 120 -6.30 16.36 -0.91
N SER A 121 -6.49 17.29 -1.85
CA SER A 121 -6.02 17.09 -3.23
C SER A 121 -4.71 17.85 -3.44
N VAL A 122 -3.78 17.20 -4.16
CA VAL A 122 -2.51 17.81 -4.59
C VAL A 122 -2.79 19.10 -5.40
N ASP A 123 -3.87 19.11 -6.18
CA ASP A 123 -4.27 20.28 -6.98
C ASP A 123 -4.65 21.49 -6.11
N GLN A 124 -5.31 21.28 -4.96
CA GLN A 124 -5.63 22.38 -4.04
C GLN A 124 -4.37 23.01 -3.45
N TYR A 125 -3.36 22.21 -3.07
CA TYR A 125 -2.07 22.75 -2.62
C TYR A 125 -1.40 23.59 -3.72
N ARG A 126 -1.45 23.13 -4.97
CA ARG A 126 -0.94 23.91 -6.09
C ARG A 126 -1.67 25.25 -6.25
N GLN A 127 -3.00 25.27 -6.18
CA GLN A 127 -3.80 26.50 -6.29
C GLN A 127 -3.55 27.47 -5.12
N LEU A 128 -3.24 26.96 -3.94
CA LEU A 128 -2.89 27.75 -2.75
C LEU A 128 -1.45 28.30 -2.79
N GLY A 129 -0.66 27.99 -3.82
CA GLY A 129 0.68 28.53 -4.00
C GLY A 129 1.79 27.72 -3.30
N TYR A 130 1.52 26.48 -2.90
CA TYR A 130 2.58 25.61 -2.38
C TYR A 130 3.53 25.18 -3.48
N LEU A 131 4.82 25.24 -3.19
CA LEU A 131 5.89 24.82 -4.08
C LEU A 131 5.99 23.28 -4.09
N PRO A 132 6.16 22.64 -5.26
CA PRO A 132 6.26 21.19 -5.34
C PRO A 132 7.44 20.63 -4.53
N GLU A 133 8.54 21.36 -4.43
CA GLU A 133 9.72 21.00 -3.62
C GLU A 133 9.38 20.95 -2.13
N ALA A 134 8.62 21.93 -1.63
CA ALA A 134 8.18 21.97 -0.24
C ALA A 134 7.21 20.83 0.08
N ILE A 135 6.28 20.52 -0.83
CA ILE A 135 5.37 19.38 -0.68
C ILE A 135 6.15 18.06 -0.64
N ASN A 136 7.11 17.87 -1.55
CA ASN A 136 7.93 16.66 -1.59
C ASN A 136 8.74 16.48 -0.29
N ASN A 137 9.41 17.53 0.18
CA ASN A 137 10.15 17.51 1.43
C ASN A 137 9.23 17.19 2.61
N PHE A 138 8.08 17.86 2.71
CA PHE A 138 7.15 17.63 3.80
C PHE A 138 6.62 16.20 3.82
N LEU A 139 6.18 15.68 2.66
CA LEU A 139 5.69 14.31 2.54
C LEU A 139 6.78 13.27 2.87
N ALA A 140 8.03 13.53 2.49
CA ALA A 140 9.14 12.65 2.86
C ALA A 140 9.32 12.55 4.38
N LEU A 141 9.14 13.66 5.12
CA LEU A 141 9.23 13.65 6.59
C LEU A 141 8.01 13.02 7.28
N LEU A 142 6.91 12.75 6.55
CA LEU A 142 5.75 12.03 7.08
C LEU A 142 6.02 10.52 7.14
N GLY A 143 6.62 10.09 8.24
CA GLY A 143 6.86 8.68 8.51
C GLY A 143 8.24 8.20 8.08
N TRP A 144 9.13 9.09 7.66
CA TRP A 144 10.58 8.83 7.58
C TRP A 144 11.32 9.95 8.31
N ALA A 145 12.39 9.59 9.01
CA ALA A 145 13.23 10.56 9.72
C ALA A 145 14.65 10.51 9.13
N PRO A 146 15.32 11.64 8.88
CA PRO A 146 16.72 11.72 8.43
C PRO A 146 17.72 11.46 9.57
N ASN A 147 18.98 11.15 9.24
CA ASN A 147 19.98 10.69 10.23
C ASN A 147 20.68 11.86 10.93
N SER A 148 20.20 13.06 10.62
CA SER A 148 20.64 14.35 11.10
C SER A 148 19.41 15.14 11.58
N GLU A 149 19.63 16.34 12.10
CA GLU A 149 18.58 17.31 12.43
C GLU A 149 18.13 18.14 11.21
N GLN A 150 18.59 17.80 10.00
CA GLN A 150 18.19 18.48 8.78
C GLN A 150 16.71 18.22 8.50
N GLU A 151 15.96 19.27 8.20
CA GLU A 151 14.53 19.17 7.85
C GLU A 151 14.21 19.73 6.47
N ILE A 152 15.15 20.46 5.86
CA ILE A 152 15.04 21.03 4.52
C ILE A 152 15.89 20.21 3.56
N PHE A 153 15.28 19.66 2.52
CA PHE A 153 15.95 18.78 1.56
C PHE A 153 15.55 19.07 0.12
N SER A 154 16.53 19.19 -0.76
CA SER A 154 16.30 19.00 -2.19
C SER A 154 15.88 17.56 -2.48
N MET A 155 15.26 17.33 -3.65
CA MET A 155 14.94 15.97 -4.10
C MET A 155 16.19 15.09 -4.21
N GLU A 156 17.33 15.64 -4.63
CA GLU A 156 18.59 14.91 -4.74
C GLU A 156 19.11 14.46 -3.36
N GLU A 157 19.02 15.31 -2.36
CA GLU A 157 19.38 14.95 -0.97
C GLU A 157 18.42 13.88 -0.42
N LEU A 158 17.11 14.01 -0.66
CA LEU A 158 16.14 12.98 -0.26
C LEU A 158 16.49 11.63 -0.88
N ILE A 159 16.76 11.58 -2.19
CA ILE A 159 17.11 10.33 -2.89
C ILE A 159 18.39 9.71 -2.29
N LYS A 160 19.37 10.54 -1.94
CA LYS A 160 20.64 10.08 -1.38
C LYS A 160 20.52 9.58 0.05
N GLU A 161 19.73 10.26 0.88
CA GLU A 161 19.58 9.97 2.31
C GLU A 161 18.49 8.94 2.62
N PHE A 162 17.54 8.74 1.71
CA PHE A 162 16.41 7.83 1.95
C PHE A 162 16.86 6.39 2.16
N SER A 163 16.29 5.77 3.20
CA SER A 163 16.42 4.35 3.46
C SER A 163 15.13 3.83 4.10
N MET A 164 14.71 2.64 3.66
CA MET A 164 13.55 1.94 4.21
C MET A 164 13.71 1.62 5.69
N ASP A 165 14.94 1.44 6.19
CA ASP A 165 15.22 1.14 7.60
C ASP A 165 14.79 2.25 8.56
N ARG A 166 14.59 3.46 8.03
CA ARG A 166 14.26 4.66 8.81
C ARG A 166 12.85 5.15 8.55
N VAL A 167 12.05 4.33 7.87
CA VAL A 167 10.60 4.48 7.76
C VAL A 167 9.97 3.97 9.06
N ALA A 168 9.21 4.83 9.72
CA ALA A 168 8.63 4.59 11.02
C ALA A 168 7.38 3.68 10.94
N LYS A 169 7.28 2.79 11.94
CA LYS A 169 6.08 1.97 12.14
C LYS A 169 4.88 2.75 12.64
N ASN A 170 5.10 3.89 13.29
CA ASN A 170 4.03 4.69 13.86
C ASN A 170 3.39 5.58 12.79
N PRO A 171 2.08 5.81 12.85
CA PRO A 171 1.41 6.79 11.99
C PRO A 171 2.02 8.19 12.16
N ALA A 172 2.09 8.94 11.06
CA ALA A 172 2.54 10.32 11.08
C ALA A 172 1.33 11.27 11.13
N VAL A 173 1.39 12.31 11.95
CA VAL A 173 0.36 13.35 11.98
C VAL A 173 0.70 14.40 10.91
N PHE A 174 -0.26 14.70 10.06
CA PHE A 174 -0.13 15.78 9.10
C PHE A 174 -0.28 17.13 9.82
N ASP A 175 0.81 17.88 9.85
CA ASP A 175 0.83 19.22 10.42
C ASP A 175 0.95 20.29 9.32
N ILE A 176 -0.15 21.01 9.08
CA ILE A 176 -0.20 22.10 8.11
C ILE A 176 0.73 23.26 8.48
N ASP A 177 0.98 23.50 9.77
CA ASP A 177 1.84 24.58 10.21
C ASP A 177 3.31 24.27 9.89
N LYS A 178 3.70 23.00 10.02
CA LYS A 178 5.00 22.51 9.56
C LYS A 178 5.15 22.63 8.05
N LEU A 179 4.13 22.23 7.28
CA LEU A 179 4.15 22.38 5.82
C LEU A 179 4.28 23.86 5.41
N ASN A 180 3.56 24.77 6.07
CA ASN A 180 3.69 26.22 5.83
C ASN A 180 5.11 26.72 6.09
N TRP A 181 5.73 26.28 7.18
CA TRP A 181 7.10 26.64 7.53
C TRP A 181 8.12 26.12 6.50
N ILE A 182 7.98 24.86 6.06
CA ILE A 182 8.82 24.32 4.98
C ILE A 182 8.61 25.15 3.72
N ASN A 183 7.36 25.41 3.32
CA ASN A 183 7.06 26.17 2.11
C ASN A 183 7.69 27.57 2.12
N GLN A 184 7.67 28.28 3.25
CA GLN A 184 8.36 29.57 3.40
C GLN A 184 9.87 29.49 3.20
N HIS A 185 10.51 28.38 3.54
CA HIS A 185 11.95 28.21 3.34
C HIS A 185 12.34 28.07 1.85
N TYR A 186 11.41 27.61 1.01
CA TYR A 186 11.63 27.46 -0.43
C TYR A 186 11.23 28.69 -1.27
N MET A 187 10.56 29.69 -0.66
CA MET A 187 10.15 30.94 -1.31
C MET A 187 11.23 32.01 -1.23
#